data_AF-A0A9Q0UHJ2-F1
#
_entry.id   AF-A0A9Q0UHJ2-F1
#
_cell.length_a   1.000
_cell.length_b   1.000
_cell.length_c   1.000
_cell.angle_alpha   90.00
_cell.angle_beta   90.00
_cell.angle_gamma   90.00
#
_symmetry.space_group_name_H-M   'P 1'
#
loop_
_entity.id
_entity.type
_entity.pdbx_description
1 polymer ?
#
loop_
_entity_poly.entity_id
_entity_poly.type
_entity_poly.pdbx_seq_one_letter_code
_entity_poly.pdbx_strand_id
1 'polypeptide(L)'
;MVGIRAFGTGRKLKTDLGFPIHRVFVSPFLRCIQTASEVVSALCAVEDGPDVLSSHGVAIDPSKLKVSIEYGLCEMLNRETIGRDCAPKDGNFGFNISELEAMLPAGTVDHAVKPVYTELPQWEETVMRARTRYEQIIKALADKYPSENLLLVTHGEGVGVSVSAFLKDISVYEVEFCAYSLLRRSVVHENKSFTAREFEVLTHYGQTGISYCSAIPSTSSPMYDAM
;
A
#
# COMPACT_ATOMS: atom_id res chain seq x y z
N MET A 1 20.29 2.82 1.88
CA MET A 1 19.75 1.44 1.73
C MET A 1 18.25 1.41 1.47
N VAL A 2 17.41 2.12 2.26
CA VAL A 2 15.94 2.19 2.08
C VAL A 2 15.55 2.58 0.64
N GLY A 3 16.15 3.63 0.08
CA GLY A 3 15.83 4.10 -1.27
C GLY A 3 16.18 3.12 -2.40
N ILE A 4 17.31 2.39 -2.28
CA ILE A 4 17.74 1.37 -3.27
C ILE A 4 16.71 0.24 -3.33
N ARG A 5 16.26 -0.26 -2.18
CA ARG A 5 15.27 -1.34 -2.13
C ARG A 5 13.91 -0.86 -2.65
N ALA A 6 13.48 0.36 -2.32
CA ALA A 6 12.24 0.94 -2.85
C ALA A 6 12.29 1.11 -4.39
N PHE A 7 13.37 1.68 -4.93
CA PHE A 7 13.56 1.82 -6.37
C PHE A 7 13.58 0.45 -7.08
N GLY A 8 14.31 -0.52 -6.52
CA GLY A 8 14.34 -1.91 -7.00
C GLY A 8 12.96 -2.56 -7.02
N THR A 9 12.15 -2.38 -5.98
CA THR A 9 10.75 -2.83 -5.96
C THR A 9 9.94 -2.16 -7.07
N GLY A 10 10.09 -0.85 -7.28
CA GLY A 10 9.42 -0.14 -8.37
C GLY A 10 9.78 -0.70 -9.76
N ARG A 11 11.04 -1.03 -10.00
CA ARG A 11 11.48 -1.71 -11.23
C ARG A 11 10.85 -3.10 -11.36
N LYS A 12 10.84 -3.89 -10.27
CA LYS A 12 10.19 -5.20 -10.26
C LYS A 12 8.71 -5.11 -10.62
N LEU A 13 7.98 -4.16 -10.02
CA LEU A 13 6.57 -3.93 -10.34
C LEU A 13 6.37 -3.54 -11.81
N LYS A 14 7.22 -2.67 -12.35
CA LYS A 14 7.17 -2.27 -13.77
C LYS A 14 7.35 -3.44 -14.72
N THR A 15 8.26 -4.37 -14.41
CA THR A 15 8.60 -5.51 -15.27
C THR A 15 7.64 -6.69 -15.10
N ASP A 16 7.26 -7.02 -13.86
CA ASP A 16 6.63 -8.31 -13.55
C ASP A 16 5.10 -8.27 -13.57
N LEU A 17 4.47 -7.11 -13.38
CA LEU A 17 3.00 -7.04 -13.27
C LEU A 17 2.28 -7.33 -14.59
N GLY A 18 2.91 -7.03 -15.74
CA GLY A 18 2.29 -7.21 -17.06
C GLY A 18 1.16 -6.19 -17.38
N PHE A 19 0.95 -5.19 -16.52
CA PHE A 19 0.01 -4.08 -16.73
C PHE A 19 0.56 -2.79 -16.11
N PRO A 20 0.16 -1.60 -16.61
CA PRO A 20 0.64 -0.33 -16.07
C PRO A 20 -0.05 0.01 -14.75
N ILE A 21 0.69 0.66 -13.85
CA ILE A 21 0.13 1.37 -12.69
C ILE A 21 -0.23 2.78 -13.14
N HIS A 22 -1.48 3.19 -12.92
CA HIS A 22 -1.99 4.50 -13.36
C HIS A 22 -1.90 5.55 -12.25
N ARG A 23 -1.99 5.09 -10.99
CA ARG A 23 -2.05 5.99 -9.84
C ARG A 23 -1.42 5.38 -8.60
N VAL A 24 -0.75 6.22 -7.84
CA VAL A 24 -0.16 5.89 -6.54
C VAL A 24 -0.85 6.71 -5.45
N PHE A 25 -1.37 6.05 -4.44
CA PHE A 25 -1.79 6.69 -3.20
C PHE A 25 -0.78 6.39 -2.11
N VAL A 26 -0.39 7.40 -1.35
CA VAL A 26 0.68 7.27 -0.35
C VAL A 26 0.25 7.83 1.00
N SER A 27 0.62 7.11 2.06
CA SER A 27 0.50 7.57 3.43
C SER A 27 1.27 8.88 3.67
N PRO A 28 0.74 9.82 4.48
CA PRO A 28 1.44 11.09 4.77
C PRO A 28 2.71 10.92 5.61
N PHE A 29 3.03 9.73 6.12
CA PHE A 29 4.25 9.51 6.88
C PHE A 29 5.50 9.56 5.98
N LEU A 30 6.54 10.26 6.44
CA LEU A 30 7.78 10.50 5.69
C LEU A 30 8.39 9.23 5.08
N ARG A 31 8.40 8.12 5.82
CA ARG A 31 8.92 6.82 5.34
C ARG A 31 8.16 6.30 4.11
N CYS A 32 6.85 6.54 4.04
CA CYS A 32 6.02 6.16 2.91
C CYS A 32 6.22 7.13 1.73
N ILE A 33 6.33 8.42 2.00
CA ILE A 33 6.62 9.43 0.95
C ILE A 33 7.97 9.15 0.28
N GLN A 34 9.02 8.89 1.06
CA GLN A 34 10.34 8.54 0.52
C GLN A 34 10.30 7.24 -0.29
N THR A 35 9.57 6.22 0.20
CA THR A 35 9.37 4.96 -0.54
C THR A 35 8.63 5.19 -1.85
N ALA A 36 7.54 5.96 -1.83
CA ALA A 36 6.76 6.29 -3.01
C ALA A 36 7.58 7.09 -4.01
N SER A 37 8.41 8.04 -3.57
CA SER A 37 9.25 8.84 -4.45
C SER A 37 10.19 7.98 -5.30
N GLU A 38 10.84 6.98 -4.68
CA GLU A 38 11.73 6.04 -5.37
C GLU A 38 10.95 5.07 -6.29
N VAL A 39 9.83 4.52 -5.81
CA VAL A 39 8.99 3.61 -6.61
C VAL A 39 8.40 4.32 -7.83
N VAL A 40 7.88 5.54 -7.66
CA VAL A 40 7.34 6.36 -8.75
C VAL A 40 8.42 6.70 -9.75
N SER A 41 9.63 7.03 -9.29
CA SER A 41 10.76 7.31 -10.18
C SER A 41 11.07 6.10 -11.08
N ALA A 42 11.09 4.89 -10.52
CA ALA A 42 11.30 3.66 -11.29
C ALA A 42 10.15 3.38 -12.28
N LEU A 43 8.89 3.52 -11.84
CA LEU A 43 7.72 3.32 -12.70
C LEU A 43 7.70 4.32 -13.87
N CYS A 44 8.10 5.57 -13.62
CA CYS A 44 8.11 6.64 -14.62
C CYS A 44 9.36 6.65 -15.51
N ALA A 45 10.42 5.94 -15.16
CA ALA A 45 11.69 5.96 -15.89
C ALA A 45 11.51 5.71 -17.40
N VAL A 46 12.17 6.52 -18.23
CA VAL A 46 12.12 6.47 -19.71
C VAL A 46 13.06 5.39 -20.24
N GLU A 47 14.24 5.25 -19.64
CA GLU A 47 15.24 4.23 -19.95
C GLU A 47 15.75 3.62 -18.63
N ASP A 48 15.71 2.29 -18.52
CA ASP A 48 16.20 1.56 -17.34
C ASP A 48 17.31 0.59 -17.74
N GLY A 49 18.55 1.08 -17.77
CA GLY A 49 19.71 0.19 -17.84
C GLY A 49 19.75 -0.75 -16.62
N PRO A 50 20.29 -1.98 -16.75
CA PRO A 50 20.42 -2.90 -15.62
C PRO A 50 21.25 -2.31 -14.45
N ASP A 51 22.14 -1.36 -14.72
CA ASP A 51 23.08 -0.79 -13.75
C ASP A 51 22.52 0.36 -12.89
N VAL A 52 21.29 0.80 -13.14
CA VAL A 52 20.65 1.87 -12.36
C VAL A 52 20.13 1.33 -11.02
N LEU A 53 20.82 1.70 -9.94
CA LEU A 53 20.55 1.24 -8.57
C LEU A 53 19.64 2.18 -7.76
N SER A 54 19.37 3.39 -8.24
CA SER A 54 18.53 4.38 -7.55
C SER A 54 17.94 5.39 -8.53
N SER A 55 17.00 6.21 -8.07
CA SER A 55 16.40 7.31 -8.84
C SER A 55 17.39 8.41 -9.28
N HIS A 56 18.61 8.45 -8.74
CA HIS A 56 19.56 9.53 -9.02
C HIS A 56 20.01 9.52 -10.49
N GLY A 57 19.71 10.60 -11.20
CA GLY A 57 20.06 10.76 -12.62
C GLY A 57 19.15 10.02 -13.60
N VAL A 58 18.06 9.42 -13.13
CA VAL A 58 17.09 8.73 -13.98
C VAL A 58 16.15 9.74 -14.63
N ALA A 59 16.10 9.74 -15.96
CA ALA A 59 15.10 10.49 -16.70
C ALA A 59 13.72 9.85 -16.53
N ILE A 60 12.75 10.62 -16.04
CA ILE A 60 11.38 10.15 -15.81
C ILE A 60 10.40 10.83 -16.77
N ASP A 61 9.35 10.11 -17.15
CA ASP A 61 8.16 10.65 -17.79
C ASP A 61 7.03 10.78 -16.74
N PRO A 62 6.78 11.98 -16.21
CA PRO A 62 5.80 12.19 -15.15
C PRO A 62 4.34 12.10 -15.63
N SER A 63 4.11 11.93 -16.94
CA SER A 63 2.75 11.75 -17.48
C SER A 63 2.21 10.33 -17.31
N LYS A 64 3.09 9.35 -17.03
CA LYS A 64 2.74 7.92 -16.94
C LYS A 64 1.79 7.56 -15.80
N LEU A 65 1.88 8.27 -14.68
CA LEU A 65 1.03 8.03 -13.52
C LEU A 65 0.82 9.29 -12.69
N LYS A 66 -0.16 9.23 -11.79
CA LYS A 66 -0.48 10.28 -10.83
C LYS A 66 -0.24 9.86 -9.39
N VAL A 67 0.17 10.79 -8.54
CA VAL A 67 0.43 10.52 -7.11
C VAL A 67 -0.42 11.44 -6.24
N SER A 68 -1.04 10.88 -5.20
CA SER A 68 -1.82 11.63 -4.21
C SER A 68 -1.57 11.12 -2.80
N ILE A 69 -1.54 12.03 -1.82
CA ILE A 69 -1.46 11.67 -0.40
C ILE A 69 -2.86 11.27 0.11
N GLU A 70 -2.93 10.19 0.88
CA GLU A 70 -4.19 9.65 1.43
C GLU A 70 -4.06 9.36 2.93
N TYR A 71 -4.90 10.02 3.73
CA TYR A 71 -4.90 9.87 5.19
C TYR A 71 -5.43 8.51 5.63
N GLY A 72 -6.32 7.89 4.86
CA GLY A 72 -6.78 6.52 5.13
C GLY A 72 -5.65 5.49 5.13
N LEU A 73 -4.51 5.80 4.50
CA LEU A 73 -3.29 4.98 4.48
C LEU A 73 -2.30 5.32 5.60
N CYS A 74 -2.65 6.19 6.56
CA CYS A 74 -1.79 6.50 7.70
C CYS A 74 -1.50 5.25 8.54
N GLU A 75 -0.41 5.27 9.32
CA GLU A 75 -0.08 4.21 10.30
C GLU A 75 -1.23 4.03 11.29
N MET A 76 -1.26 2.91 12.01
CA MET A 76 -2.07 2.86 13.22
C MET A 76 -1.64 3.98 14.17
N LEU A 77 -2.55 4.89 14.51
CA LEU A 77 -2.23 6.02 15.40
C LEU A 77 -2.46 5.61 16.85
N ASN A 78 -1.63 4.70 17.35
CA ASN A 78 -1.68 4.22 18.73
C ASN A 78 -0.29 3.83 19.26
N ARG A 79 -0.23 3.37 20.51
CA ARG A 79 1.00 3.01 21.21
C ARG A 79 1.61 1.67 20.78
N GLU A 80 0.87 0.84 20.03
CA GLU A 80 1.39 -0.44 19.52
C GLU A 80 2.44 -0.21 18.43
N THR A 81 2.26 0.85 17.63
CA THR A 81 3.11 1.18 16.46
C THR A 81 3.95 2.44 16.65
N ILE A 82 3.48 3.40 17.45
CA ILE A 82 4.16 4.67 17.65
C ILE A 82 4.69 4.71 19.07
N GLY A 83 6.01 4.64 19.18
CA GLY A 83 6.73 4.73 20.46
C GLY A 83 6.36 6.01 21.22
N ARG A 84 6.33 5.93 22.56
CA ARG A 84 5.91 7.03 23.43
C ARG A 84 6.63 8.35 23.17
N ASP A 85 7.91 8.29 22.83
CA ASP A 85 8.74 9.48 22.56
C ASP A 85 8.46 10.12 21.19
N CYS A 86 7.82 9.37 20.29
CA CYS A 86 7.47 9.80 18.94
C CYS A 86 6.00 10.25 18.82
N ALA A 87 5.17 9.96 19.82
CA ALA A 87 3.77 10.34 19.83
C ALA A 87 3.63 11.85 20.08
N PRO A 88 2.86 12.59 19.27
CA PRO A 88 2.60 14.00 19.52
C PRO A 88 1.84 14.16 20.85
N LYS A 89 2.29 15.12 21.68
CA LYS A 89 1.71 15.36 23.01
C LYS A 89 0.25 15.82 22.97
N ASP A 90 -0.14 16.48 21.88
CA ASP A 90 -1.47 17.00 21.60
C ASP A 90 -2.27 16.08 20.66
N GLY A 91 -1.72 14.92 20.27
CA GLY A 91 -2.34 14.00 19.32
C GLY A 91 -2.30 14.48 17.86
N ASN A 92 -1.70 15.65 17.58
CA ASN A 92 -1.63 16.21 16.23
C ASN A 92 -0.30 15.83 15.54
N PHE A 93 -0.39 15.08 14.45
CA PHE A 93 0.79 14.68 13.67
C PHE A 93 1.31 15.79 12.74
N GLY A 94 0.52 16.87 12.53
CA GLY A 94 1.03 18.13 11.96
C GLY A 94 1.67 18.04 10.58
N PHE A 95 1.21 17.12 9.72
CA PHE A 95 1.80 16.95 8.38
C PHE A 95 1.66 18.23 7.54
N ASN A 96 2.79 18.77 7.06
CA ASN A 96 2.79 19.79 6.01
C ASN A 96 2.68 19.10 4.64
N ILE A 97 1.46 19.02 4.11
CA ILE A 97 1.18 18.31 2.85
C ILE A 97 1.97 18.87 1.68
N SER A 98 2.12 20.20 1.60
CA SER A 98 2.90 20.82 0.51
C SER A 98 4.37 20.45 0.58
N GLU A 99 4.96 20.34 1.78
CA GLU A 99 6.34 19.85 1.93
C GLU A 99 6.47 18.37 1.54
N LEU A 100 5.50 17.53 1.92
CA LEU A 100 5.51 16.11 1.56
C LEU A 100 5.32 15.90 0.05
N GLU A 101 4.43 16.65 -0.59
CA GLU A 101 4.22 16.62 -2.04
C GLU A 101 5.47 17.06 -2.80
N ALA A 102 6.21 18.05 -2.29
CA ALA A 102 7.47 18.51 -2.89
C ALA A 102 8.58 17.45 -2.88
N MET A 103 8.46 16.40 -2.06
CA MET A 103 9.39 15.25 -2.05
C MET A 103 9.08 14.20 -3.12
N LEU A 104 7.88 14.25 -3.71
CA LEU A 104 7.48 13.34 -4.79
C LEU A 104 8.06 13.82 -6.14
N PRO A 105 8.23 12.93 -7.12
CA PRO A 105 8.80 13.32 -8.40
C PRO A 105 7.98 14.42 -9.09
N ALA A 106 8.66 15.47 -9.53
CA ALA A 106 8.03 16.67 -10.08
C ALA A 106 7.08 16.34 -11.25
N GLY A 107 5.90 16.96 -11.24
CA GLY A 107 4.86 16.76 -12.27
C GLY A 107 3.98 15.52 -12.09
N THR A 108 4.27 14.65 -11.12
CA THR A 108 3.46 13.45 -10.86
C THR A 108 2.30 13.69 -9.88
N VAL A 109 2.41 14.70 -9.01
CA VAL A 109 1.39 15.02 -8.01
C VAL A 109 0.08 15.45 -8.68
N ASP A 110 -1.03 14.85 -8.25
CA ASP A 110 -2.38 15.16 -8.73
C ASP A 110 -3.14 16.01 -7.69
N HIS A 111 -3.05 17.32 -7.86
CA HIS A 111 -3.69 18.30 -6.99
C HIS A 111 -5.22 18.40 -7.19
N ALA A 112 -5.80 17.73 -8.20
CA ALA A 112 -7.25 17.74 -8.40
C ALA A 112 -7.97 16.70 -7.53
N VAL A 113 -7.23 15.71 -7.02
CA VAL A 113 -7.79 14.61 -6.23
C VAL A 113 -7.93 15.03 -4.77
N LYS A 114 -9.16 14.94 -4.26
CA LYS A 114 -9.42 15.03 -2.82
C LYS A 114 -9.17 13.65 -2.16
N PRO A 115 -8.50 13.58 -0.99
CA PRO A 115 -8.43 12.37 -0.20
C PRO A 115 -9.82 11.80 0.10
N VAL A 116 -9.92 10.47 0.22
CA VAL A 116 -11.13 9.80 0.71
C VAL A 116 -11.31 10.10 2.19
N TYR A 117 -10.24 10.04 2.99
CA TYR A 117 -10.25 10.49 4.38
C TYR A 117 -9.77 11.94 4.45
N THR A 118 -10.64 12.85 4.90
CA THR A 118 -10.32 14.28 5.01
C THR A 118 -9.51 14.62 6.27
N GLU A 119 -9.43 13.69 7.22
CA GLU A 119 -8.68 13.82 8.48
C GLU A 119 -7.94 12.53 8.83
N LEU A 120 -6.92 12.65 9.67
CA LEU A 120 -6.27 11.50 10.28
C LEU A 120 -7.23 10.85 11.30
N PRO A 121 -7.10 9.53 11.55
CA PRO A 121 -7.80 8.92 12.68
C PRO A 121 -7.34 9.55 14.00
N GLN A 122 -8.18 9.43 15.03
CA GLN A 122 -7.81 9.93 16.35
C GLN A 122 -6.69 9.10 16.97
N TRP A 123 -5.81 9.76 17.73
CA TRP A 123 -4.80 9.09 18.54
C TRP A 123 -5.44 8.08 19.51
N GLU A 124 -4.75 6.96 19.72
CA GLU A 124 -5.24 5.75 20.39
C GLU A 124 -6.39 5.04 19.67
N GLU A 125 -6.44 5.10 18.33
CA GLU A 125 -7.32 4.20 17.58
C GLU A 125 -7.00 2.73 17.90
N THR A 126 -8.03 1.90 18.06
CA THR A 126 -7.80 0.48 18.32
C THR A 126 -7.24 -0.21 17.07
N VAL A 127 -6.46 -1.28 17.27
CA VAL A 127 -5.94 -2.11 16.15
C VAL A 127 -7.07 -2.55 15.21
N MET A 128 -8.21 -2.95 15.76
CA MET A 128 -9.38 -3.34 14.97
C MET A 128 -9.91 -2.17 14.12
N ARG A 129 -10.01 -0.96 14.68
CA ARG A 129 -10.46 0.22 13.93
C ARG A 129 -9.49 0.58 12.81
N ALA A 130 -8.18 0.49 13.05
CA ALA A 130 -7.17 0.72 12.02
C ALA A 130 -7.27 -0.32 10.89
N ARG A 131 -7.45 -1.60 11.23
CA ARG A 131 -7.66 -2.69 10.24
C ARG A 131 -8.91 -2.45 9.39
N THR A 132 -10.03 -2.11 10.02
CA THR A 132 -11.27 -1.76 9.30
C THR A 132 -11.07 -0.55 8.39
N ARG A 133 -10.35 0.48 8.84
CA ARG A 133 -10.01 1.65 8.01
C ARG A 133 -9.17 1.26 6.80
N TYR A 134 -8.16 0.39 6.95
CA TYR A 134 -7.36 -0.10 5.83
C TYR A 134 -8.18 -0.91 4.82
N GLU A 135 -9.07 -1.80 5.27
CA GLU A 135 -9.97 -2.52 4.36
C GLU A 135 -10.87 -1.55 3.58
N GLN A 136 -11.47 -0.58 4.30
CA GLN A 136 -12.37 0.41 3.72
C GLN A 136 -11.67 1.30 2.68
N ILE A 137 -10.46 1.81 2.98
CA ILE A 137 -9.75 2.68 2.05
C ILE A 137 -9.30 1.93 0.79
N ILE A 138 -8.90 0.66 0.90
CA ILE A 138 -8.56 -0.17 -0.27
C ILE A 138 -9.78 -0.29 -1.20
N LYS A 139 -10.96 -0.62 -0.64
CA LYS A 139 -12.21 -0.71 -1.42
C LYS A 139 -12.61 0.64 -2.01
N ALA A 140 -12.62 1.70 -1.20
CA ALA A 140 -13.06 3.03 -1.60
C ALA A 140 -12.20 3.64 -2.73
N LEU A 141 -10.87 3.48 -2.67
CA LEU A 141 -9.98 3.95 -3.74
C LEU A 141 -10.20 3.16 -5.03
N ALA A 142 -10.33 1.84 -4.93
CA ALA A 142 -10.62 1.03 -6.12
C ALA A 142 -11.98 1.37 -6.74
N ASP A 143 -13.00 1.68 -5.93
CA ASP A 143 -14.33 2.09 -6.41
C ASP A 143 -14.32 3.48 -7.03
N LYS A 144 -13.48 4.37 -6.51
CA LYS A 144 -13.28 5.72 -7.06
C LYS A 144 -12.57 5.71 -8.42
N TYR A 145 -11.72 4.70 -8.66
CA TYR A 145 -10.96 4.55 -9.90
C TYR A 145 -11.13 3.13 -10.48
N PRO A 146 -12.35 2.74 -10.91
CA PRO A 146 -12.67 1.35 -11.24
C PRO A 146 -12.01 0.84 -12.52
N SER A 147 -11.48 1.74 -13.35
CA SER A 147 -10.77 1.41 -14.60
C SER A 147 -9.26 1.62 -14.51
N GLU A 148 -8.71 1.90 -13.32
CA GLU A 148 -7.29 2.15 -13.10
C GLU A 148 -6.66 1.07 -12.20
N ASN A 149 -5.43 0.69 -12.51
CA ASN A 149 -4.59 -0.07 -11.59
C ASN A 149 -3.91 0.87 -10.61
N LEU A 150 -4.10 0.63 -9.32
CA LEU A 150 -3.63 1.47 -8.23
C LEU A 150 -2.46 0.81 -7.50
N LEU A 151 -1.51 1.62 -7.04
CA LEU A 151 -0.51 1.23 -6.06
C LEU A 151 -0.73 2.02 -4.77
N LEU A 152 -0.83 1.31 -3.63
CA LEU A 152 -1.01 1.92 -2.32
C LEU A 152 0.26 1.76 -1.50
N VAL A 153 0.93 2.87 -1.16
CA VAL A 153 2.16 2.87 -0.36
C VAL A 153 1.80 3.22 1.09
N THR A 154 1.89 2.21 1.97
CA THR A 154 1.43 2.27 3.36
C THR A 154 2.41 1.55 4.31
N HIS A 155 1.94 1.20 5.50
CA HIS A 155 2.69 0.57 6.60
C HIS A 155 2.49 -0.95 6.64
N GLY A 156 3.28 -1.63 7.48
CA GLY A 156 3.23 -3.10 7.61
C GLY A 156 1.83 -3.63 7.90
N GLU A 157 1.11 -3.01 8.83
CA GLU A 157 -0.27 -3.42 9.15
C GLU A 157 -1.21 -3.24 7.94
N GLY A 158 -1.11 -2.13 7.22
CA GLY A 158 -1.94 -1.89 6.04
C GLY A 158 -1.67 -2.88 4.91
N VAL A 159 -0.41 -3.25 4.70
CA VAL A 159 -0.04 -4.33 3.77
C VAL A 159 -0.58 -5.67 4.27
N GLY A 160 -0.51 -5.97 5.56
CA GLY A 160 -1.10 -7.18 6.14
C GLY A 160 -2.61 -7.27 5.93
N VAL A 161 -3.33 -6.17 6.17
CA VAL A 161 -4.79 -6.08 5.96
C VAL A 161 -5.18 -6.35 4.51
N SER A 162 -4.39 -5.88 3.55
CA SER A 162 -4.66 -6.14 2.13
C SER A 162 -4.66 -7.64 1.77
N VAL A 163 -4.04 -8.49 2.60
CA VAL A 163 -4.14 -9.94 2.50
C VAL A 163 -5.25 -10.47 3.41
N SER A 164 -5.19 -10.19 4.72
CA SER A 164 -6.08 -10.84 5.69
C SER A 164 -7.56 -10.43 5.58
N ALA A 165 -7.87 -9.25 5.03
CA ALA A 165 -9.26 -8.83 4.82
C ALA A 165 -9.89 -9.42 3.56
N PHE A 166 -9.07 -9.89 2.61
CA PHE A 166 -9.52 -10.35 1.29
C PHE A 166 -9.19 -11.82 1.01
N LEU A 167 -8.41 -12.47 1.88
CA LEU A 167 -8.15 -13.90 1.89
C LEU A 167 -8.66 -14.49 3.20
N LYS A 168 -9.67 -15.36 3.11
CA LYS A 168 -10.37 -15.91 4.27
C LYS A 168 -9.45 -16.73 5.15
N ASP A 169 -9.71 -16.68 6.46
CA ASP A 169 -9.11 -17.56 7.46
C ASP A 169 -7.58 -17.50 7.52
N ILE A 170 -7.02 -16.31 7.27
CA ILE A 170 -5.58 -16.05 7.28
C ILE A 170 -5.22 -15.00 8.35
N SER A 171 -4.09 -15.23 9.02
CA SER A 171 -3.41 -14.25 9.86
C SER A 171 -2.03 -13.92 9.29
N VAL A 172 -1.78 -12.64 9.02
CA VAL A 172 -0.45 -12.14 8.62
C VAL A 172 0.36 -11.86 9.87
N TYR A 173 1.59 -12.40 9.94
CA TYR A 173 2.47 -12.23 11.10
C TYR A 173 3.78 -11.52 10.76
N GLU A 174 4.11 -11.37 9.47
CA GLU A 174 5.32 -10.67 9.04
C GLU A 174 5.10 -9.97 7.70
N VAL A 175 5.61 -8.74 7.62
CA VAL A 175 5.68 -7.94 6.40
C VAL A 175 7.09 -7.34 6.33
N GLU A 176 7.88 -7.79 5.38
CA GLU A 176 9.23 -7.28 5.16
C GLU A 176 9.24 -5.86 4.62
N PHE A 177 10.40 -5.22 4.70
CA PHE A 177 10.61 -3.90 4.10
C PHE A 177 10.37 -3.90 2.58
N CYS A 178 9.57 -2.97 2.07
CA CYS A 178 9.12 -2.93 0.66
C CYS A 178 8.45 -4.23 0.16
N ALA A 179 7.88 -5.03 1.07
CA ALA A 179 6.95 -6.09 0.69
C ALA A 179 5.70 -5.49 0.04
N TYR A 180 5.05 -6.27 -0.82
CA TYR A 180 3.82 -5.85 -1.49
C TYR A 180 2.86 -7.01 -1.63
N SER A 181 1.57 -6.70 -1.69
CA SER A 181 0.55 -7.65 -2.10
C SER A 181 -0.04 -7.21 -3.44
N LEU A 182 -0.52 -8.18 -4.21
CA LEU A 182 -1.31 -7.97 -5.41
C LEU A 182 -2.74 -8.46 -5.18
N LEU A 183 -3.69 -7.57 -5.43
CA LEU A 183 -5.13 -7.83 -5.39
C LEU A 183 -5.72 -7.58 -6.77
N ARG A 184 -6.70 -8.40 -7.16
CA ARG A 184 -7.42 -8.28 -8.44
C ARG A 184 -8.92 -8.36 -8.20
N ARG A 185 -9.71 -7.58 -8.94
CA ARG A 185 -11.17 -7.74 -8.96
C ARG A 185 -11.71 -7.54 -10.37
N SER A 186 -12.84 -8.17 -10.68
CA SER A 186 -13.54 -7.93 -11.94
C SER A 186 -14.48 -6.73 -11.80
N VAL A 187 -14.43 -5.83 -12.79
CA VAL A 187 -15.32 -4.68 -12.91
C VAL A 187 -16.10 -4.82 -14.21
N VAL A 188 -17.43 -4.71 -14.14
CA VAL A 188 -18.32 -4.71 -15.31
C VAL A 188 -18.97 -3.33 -15.40
N HIS A 189 -18.75 -2.65 -16.52
CA HIS A 189 -19.34 -1.35 -16.79
C HIS A 189 -20.69 -1.51 -17.48
N GLU A 190 -21.72 -0.89 -16.92
CA GLU A 190 -23.07 -0.87 -17.46
C GLU A 190 -23.55 0.59 -17.57
N ASN A 191 -23.59 1.10 -18.79
CA ASN A 191 -23.94 2.50 -19.07
C ASN A 191 -23.08 3.51 -18.28
N LYS A 192 -23.69 4.22 -17.31
CA LYS A 192 -23.05 5.23 -16.45
C LYS A 192 -22.70 4.70 -15.04
N SER A 193 -22.82 3.40 -14.83
CA SER A 193 -22.54 2.72 -13.56
C SER A 193 -21.57 1.56 -13.77
N PHE A 194 -21.05 1.00 -12.69
CA PHE A 194 -20.28 -0.23 -12.72
C PHE A 194 -20.71 -1.14 -11.57
N THR A 195 -20.48 -2.43 -11.75
CA THR A 195 -20.49 -3.42 -10.66
C THR A 195 -19.08 -3.97 -10.50
N ALA A 196 -18.63 -4.15 -9.27
CA ALA A 196 -17.34 -4.74 -8.95
C ALA A 196 -17.54 -5.99 -8.10
N ARG A 197 -16.80 -7.06 -8.42
CA ARG A 197 -16.73 -8.25 -7.57
C ARG A 197 -15.78 -7.99 -6.39
N GLU A 198 -15.83 -8.89 -5.42
CA GLU A 198 -14.83 -8.94 -4.35
C GLU A 198 -13.42 -9.14 -4.90
N PHE A 199 -12.43 -8.72 -4.12
CA PHE A 199 -11.04 -8.92 -4.47
C PHE A 199 -10.61 -10.38 -4.31
N GLU A 200 -9.75 -10.79 -5.23
CA GLU A 200 -8.92 -11.99 -5.19
C GLU A 200 -7.49 -11.57 -4.82
N VAL A 201 -6.92 -12.20 -3.81
CA VAL A 201 -5.51 -11.99 -3.44
C VAL A 201 -4.63 -12.90 -4.30
N LEU A 202 -3.81 -12.30 -5.15
CA LEU A 202 -2.86 -13.03 -6.02
C LEU A 202 -1.50 -13.24 -5.36
N THR A 203 -1.31 -12.69 -4.16
CA THR A 203 -0.07 -12.83 -3.41
C THR A 203 0.01 -14.21 -2.79
N HIS A 204 1.06 -14.95 -3.12
CA HIS A 204 1.35 -16.21 -2.46
C HIS A 204 2.33 -16.01 -1.30
N TYR A 205 2.17 -16.84 -0.27
CA TYR A 205 3.01 -16.87 0.92
C TYR A 205 4.51 -16.77 0.59
N GLY A 206 5.20 -15.80 1.21
CA GLY A 206 6.65 -15.62 1.14
C GLY A 206 7.19 -15.10 -0.20
N GLN A 207 6.38 -14.98 -1.27
CA GLN A 207 6.89 -14.57 -2.59
C GLN A 207 7.21 -13.08 -2.71
N THR A 208 6.54 -12.25 -1.91
CA THR A 208 6.64 -10.80 -1.97
C THR A 208 6.99 -10.18 -0.62
N GLY A 209 7.59 -10.97 0.28
CA GLY A 209 7.97 -10.55 1.63
C GLY A 209 6.80 -10.48 2.61
N ILE A 210 5.69 -11.16 2.34
CA ILE A 210 4.54 -11.28 3.25
C ILE A 210 4.42 -12.72 3.71
N SER A 211 4.44 -12.93 5.02
CA SER A 211 4.29 -14.24 5.65
C SER A 211 2.97 -14.31 6.43
N TYR A 212 2.21 -15.38 6.19
CA TYR A 212 0.89 -15.57 6.78
C TYR A 212 0.58 -17.05 7.01
N CYS A 213 -0.27 -17.35 7.99
CA CYS A 213 -0.68 -18.71 8.30
C CYS A 213 -2.21 -18.82 8.37
N SER A 214 -2.74 -20.05 8.36
CA SER A 214 -4.16 -20.25 8.62
C SER A 214 -4.50 -19.81 10.03
N ALA A 215 -5.54 -19.00 10.16
CA ALA A 215 -6.11 -18.57 11.43
C ALA A 215 -6.95 -19.69 12.09
N ILE A 216 -7.20 -20.81 11.38
CA ILE A 216 -7.87 -21.98 11.93
C ILE A 216 -6.82 -22.90 12.56
N PRO A 217 -6.98 -23.32 13.82
CA PRO A 217 -6.13 -24.35 14.42
C PRO A 217 -6.23 -25.64 13.59
N SER A 218 -5.10 -26.21 13.19
CA SER A 218 -5.07 -27.50 12.50
C SER A 218 -5.73 -28.57 13.38
N THR A 219 -6.96 -28.98 13.08
CA THR A 219 -7.57 -30.15 13.69
C THR A 219 -7.01 -31.41 13.03
N SER A 220 -5.76 -31.72 13.33
CA SER A 220 -5.18 -33.01 12.98
C SER A 220 -4.36 -33.53 14.16
N SER A 221 -5.07 -34.01 15.19
CA SER A 221 -4.53 -35.09 16.01
C SER A 221 -4.97 -36.39 15.35
N PRO A 222 -4.07 -37.28 14.90
CA PRO A 222 -4.46 -38.64 14.60
C PRO A 222 -4.92 -39.27 15.92
N MET A 223 -6.20 -39.64 16.00
CA MET A 223 -6.67 -40.61 16.98
C MET A 223 -5.81 -41.86 16.79
N TYR A 224 -4.96 -42.15 17.76
CA TYR A 224 -4.42 -43.49 17.90
C TYR A 224 -5.61 -44.40 18.20
N ASP A 225 -5.98 -45.25 17.25
CA ASP A 225 -6.72 -46.47 17.52
C ASP A 225 -5.91 -47.28 18.54
N ALA A 226 -6.42 -47.35 19.76
CA ALA A 226 -6.00 -48.31 20.76
C ALA A 226 -7.17 -49.28 20.98
N MET A 227 -7.00 -50.45 20.34
CA MET A 227 -7.54 -51.79 20.65
C MET A 227 -8.98 -51.93 21.18
#